data_AF-A0A669DUB0-F1
#
_entry.id   AF-A0A669DUB0-F1
#
_cell.length_a   1.000
_cell.length_b   1.000
_cell.length_c   1.000
_cell.angle_alpha   90.00
_cell.angle_beta   90.00
_cell.angle_gamma   90.00
#
_symmetry.space_group_name_H-M   'P 1'
#
loop_
_entity.id
_entity.type
_entity.pdbx_description
1 polymer ?
#
loop_
_entity_poly.entity_id
_entity_poly.type
_entity_poly.pdbx_seq_one_letter_code
_entity_poly.pdbx_strand_id
1 'polypeptide(L)'
;TASQQEKLQSRTDFVWRVSKEILTQLLEALVTDRVLNDLEKASIVEGNLVTADKARDLIDTVKKKGGTASRIMIRHLQTIDPTLSSELHLSFEPSINGRRWMDR
;
A
#
# COMPACT_ATOMS: atom_id res chain seq x y z
N THR A 1 5.27 0.98 24.18
CA THR A 1 4.36 0.25 23.27
C THR A 1 4.93 0.31 21.86
N ALA A 2 5.77 -0.66 21.48
CA ALA A 2 6.48 -0.67 20.20
C ALA A 2 5.57 -0.94 18.97
N SER A 3 4.35 -1.43 19.19
CA SER A 3 3.45 -1.90 18.12
C SER A 3 2.83 -0.82 17.22
N GLN A 4 2.99 0.48 17.52
CA GLN A 4 2.49 1.57 16.65
C GLN A 4 3.57 2.19 15.77
N GLN A 5 4.85 2.02 16.13
CA GLN A 5 5.96 2.71 15.47
C GLN A 5 6.39 1.97 14.19
N GLU A 6 6.34 0.64 14.18
CA GLU A 6 6.67 -0.19 13.01
C GLU A 6 5.64 -0.07 11.88
N LYS A 7 4.36 0.10 12.22
CA LYS A 7 3.26 0.26 11.25
C LYS A 7 3.35 1.53 10.39
N LEU A 8 4.06 2.54 10.88
CA LEU A 8 4.27 3.82 10.19
C LEU A 8 5.55 3.84 9.37
N GLN A 9 6.57 3.06 9.75
CA GLN A 9 7.84 3.00 9.02
C GLN A 9 7.63 2.39 7.64
N SER A 10 7.00 1.22 7.54
CA SER A 10 6.73 0.61 6.25
C SER A 10 5.81 1.47 5.37
N ARG A 11 4.95 2.29 5.99
CA ARG A 11 4.11 3.28 5.29
C ARG A 11 4.93 4.43 4.72
N THR A 12 5.97 4.86 5.42
CA THR A 12 6.84 5.98 5.03
C THR A 12 7.87 5.53 3.99
N ASP A 13 8.46 4.35 4.17
CA ASP A 13 9.35 3.71 3.19
C ASP A 13 8.62 3.40 1.89
N PHE A 14 7.39 2.88 1.95
CA PHE A 14 6.54 2.69 0.76
C PHE A 14 6.35 3.99 0.00
N VAL A 15 5.93 5.03 0.72
CA VAL A 15 5.64 6.37 0.22
C VAL A 15 6.86 7.02 -0.44
N TRP A 16 8.07 6.73 0.05
CA TRP A 16 9.31 7.30 -0.47
C TRP A 16 9.92 6.50 -1.61
N ARG A 17 9.77 5.16 -1.60
CA ARG A 17 10.32 4.26 -2.62
C ARG A 17 9.40 4.05 -3.81
N VAL A 18 8.08 4.20 -3.63
CA VAL A 18 7.12 4.01 -4.72
C VAL A 18 7.25 5.14 -5.74
N SER A 19 7.62 4.78 -6.96
CA SER A 19 7.63 5.72 -8.08
C SER A 19 6.21 6.03 -8.51
N LYS A 20 6.01 7.21 -9.13
CA LYS A 20 4.70 7.64 -9.67
C LYS A 20 4.11 6.58 -10.59
N GLU A 21 4.94 5.94 -11.40
CA GLU A 21 4.54 4.88 -12.32
C GLU A 21 3.99 3.65 -11.58
N ILE A 22 4.74 3.11 -10.61
CA ILE A 22 4.29 1.97 -9.80
C ILE A 22 2.98 2.30 -9.10
N LEU A 23 2.87 3.51 -8.55
CA LEU A 23 1.66 3.96 -7.88
C LEU A 23 0.45 4.02 -8.82
N THR A 24 0.62 4.56 -10.03
CA THR A 24 -0.44 4.61 -11.04
C THR A 24 -0.87 3.20 -11.47
N GLN A 25 0.08 2.30 -11.73
CA GLN A 25 -0.23 0.91 -12.07
C GLN A 25 -0.97 0.20 -10.92
N LEU A 26 -0.55 0.43 -9.67
CA LEU A 26 -1.19 -0.16 -8.50
C LEU A 26 -2.64 0.36 -8.33
N LEU A 27 -2.86 1.66 -8.54
CA LEU A 27 -4.19 2.26 -8.53
C LEU A 27 -5.10 1.65 -9.60
N GLU A 28 -4.58 1.44 -10.81
CA GLU A 28 -5.33 0.83 -11.91
C GLU A 28 -5.66 -0.63 -11.66
N ALA A 29 -4.70 -1.39 -11.14
CA ALA A 29 -4.92 -2.78 -10.75
C ALA A 29 -5.98 -2.90 -9.66
N LEU A 30 -5.94 -2.01 -8.65
CA LEU A 30 -6.93 -1.99 -7.58
C LEU A 30 -8.33 -1.56 -8.04
N VAL A 31 -8.45 -0.68 -9.03
CA VAL A 31 -9.75 -0.38 -9.66
C VAL A 31 -10.23 -1.57 -10.49
N THR A 32 -9.34 -2.23 -11.22
CA THR A 32 -9.65 -3.42 -12.03
C THR A 32 -10.19 -4.57 -11.18
N ASP A 33 -9.57 -4.82 -10.03
CA ASP A 33 -10.05 -5.81 -9.03
C ASP A 33 -11.25 -5.33 -8.21
N ARG A 34 -11.85 -4.17 -8.54
CA ARG A 34 -12.97 -3.55 -7.84
C ARG A 34 -12.71 -3.31 -6.36
N VAL A 35 -11.43 -3.21 -5.98
CA VAL A 35 -11.03 -2.78 -4.64
C VAL A 35 -11.30 -1.29 -4.51
N LEU A 36 -10.88 -0.49 -5.49
CA LEU A 36 -11.16 0.94 -5.56
C LEU A 36 -12.25 1.23 -6.60
N ASN A 37 -13.07 2.22 -6.34
CA ASN A 37 -13.94 2.81 -7.36
C ASN A 37 -13.18 3.87 -8.15
N ASP A 38 -13.61 4.17 -9.38
CA ASP A 38 -13.04 5.26 -10.19
C ASP A 38 -13.06 6.60 -9.47
N LEU A 39 -14.08 6.85 -8.64
CA LEU A 39 -14.17 8.05 -7.82
C LEU A 39 -13.11 8.11 -6.72
N GLU A 40 -12.80 6.96 -6.08
CA GLU A 40 -11.74 6.88 -5.07
C GLU A 40 -10.36 7.06 -5.73
N LYS A 41 -10.14 6.43 -6.89
CA LYS A 41 -8.93 6.61 -7.70
C LYS A 41 -8.75 8.09 -8.06
N ALA A 42 -9.78 8.72 -8.60
CA ALA A 42 -9.76 10.13 -8.98
C ALA A 42 -9.46 11.02 -7.77
N SER A 43 -10.12 10.80 -6.63
CA SER A 43 -9.86 11.56 -5.40
C SER A 43 -8.41 11.43 -4.91
N ILE A 44 -7.80 10.25 -5.02
CA ILE A 44 -6.40 10.03 -4.63
C ILE A 44 -5.46 10.72 -5.63
N VAL A 45 -5.73 10.59 -6.93
CA VAL A 45 -4.87 11.10 -8.01
C VAL A 45 -4.95 12.62 -8.14
N GLU A 46 -6.13 13.21 -8.03
CA GLU A 46 -6.39 14.64 -8.14
C GLU A 46 -6.19 15.38 -6.82
N GLY A 47 -6.47 14.73 -5.68
CA GLY A 47 -6.37 15.33 -4.35
C GLY A 47 -4.94 15.64 -3.89
N ASN A 48 -3.93 15.04 -4.53
CA ASN A 48 -2.53 15.19 -4.12
C ASN A 48 -1.62 15.47 -5.32
N LEU A 49 -0.68 16.40 -5.16
CA LEU A 49 0.35 16.65 -6.19
C LEU A 49 1.59 15.76 -5.98
N VAL A 50 1.84 15.35 -4.74
CA VAL A 50 3.02 14.58 -4.35
C VAL A 50 2.70 13.08 -4.39
N THR A 51 3.54 12.29 -5.08
CA THR A 51 3.44 10.81 -5.13
C THR A 51 3.33 10.19 -3.74
N ALA A 52 4.07 10.75 -2.79
CA ALA A 52 4.06 10.35 -1.39
C ALA A 52 2.67 10.45 -0.75
N ASP A 53 1.98 11.59 -0.93
CA ASP A 53 0.67 11.80 -0.33
C ASP A 53 -0.39 10.90 -1.00
N LYS A 54 -0.30 10.71 -2.33
CA LYS A 54 -1.14 9.74 -3.06
C LYS A 54 -0.97 8.31 -2.53
N ALA A 55 0.27 7.89 -2.30
CA ALA A 55 0.59 6.58 -1.77
C ALA A 55 0.03 6.39 -0.34
N ARG A 56 0.05 7.44 0.48
CA ARG A 56 -0.54 7.43 1.82
C ARG A 56 -2.06 7.26 1.76
N ASP A 57 -2.72 8.05 0.92
CA ASP A 57 -4.17 7.99 0.75
C ASP A 57 -4.63 6.65 0.16
N LEU A 58 -3.83 6.08 -0.73
CA LEU A 58 -4.05 4.73 -1.24
C LEU A 58 -4.03 3.69 -0.12
N ILE A 59 -2.99 3.70 0.73
CA ILE A 59 -2.89 2.77 1.86
C ILE A 59 -4.05 2.96 2.83
N ASP A 60 -4.40 4.21 3.15
CA ASP A 60 -5.49 4.47 4.09
C ASP A 60 -6.85 4.05 3.51
N THR A 61 -7.05 4.17 2.20
CA THR A 61 -8.27 3.68 1.51
C THR A 61 -8.33 2.15 1.51
N VAL A 62 -7.23 1.48 1.13
CA VAL A 62 -7.12 0.02 1.13
C VAL A 62 -7.34 -0.55 2.53
N LYS A 63 -6.77 0.10 3.55
CA LYS A 63 -6.94 -0.28 4.95
C LYS A 63 -8.38 -0.08 5.43
N LYS A 64 -9.07 0.99 5.04
CA LYS A 64 -10.50 1.20 5.34
C LYS A 64 -11.39 0.10 4.75
N LYS A 65 -10.98 -0.49 3.63
CA LYS A 65 -11.71 -1.60 2.98
C LYS A 65 -11.46 -2.97 3.61
N GLY A 66 -10.39 -3.11 4.40
CA GLY A 66 -10.10 -4.32 5.19
C GLY A 66 -9.03 -5.23 4.58
N GLY A 67 -8.78 -6.36 5.24
CA GLY A 67 -7.64 -7.25 4.95
C GLY A 67 -7.60 -7.82 3.53
N THR A 68 -8.75 -8.04 2.89
CA THR A 68 -8.84 -8.54 1.51
C THR A 68 -8.24 -7.54 0.52
N ALA A 69 -8.52 -6.25 0.69
CA ALA A 69 -7.98 -5.18 -0.15
C ALA A 69 -6.46 -5.09 -0.01
N SER A 70 -5.94 -5.14 1.22
CA SER A 70 -4.49 -5.17 1.47
C SER A 70 -3.81 -6.35 0.79
N ARG A 71 -4.42 -7.54 0.83
CA ARG A 71 -3.84 -8.74 0.19
C ARG A 71 -3.76 -8.60 -1.32
N ILE A 72 -4.78 -8.01 -1.95
CA ILE A 72 -4.79 -7.74 -3.38
C ILE A 72 -3.73 -6.70 -3.73
N MET A 73 -3.62 -5.61 -2.96
CA MET A 73 -2.59 -4.59 -3.14
C MET A 73 -1.17 -5.19 -3.11
N ILE A 74 -0.87 -6.03 -2.11
CA ILE A 74 0.45 -6.67 -2.00
C ILE A 74 0.72 -7.59 -3.21
N ARG A 75 -0.28 -8.37 -3.65
CA ARG A 75 -0.14 -9.26 -4.81
C ARG A 75 0.18 -8.49 -6.10
N HIS A 76 -0.51 -7.37 -6.33
CA HIS A 76 -0.21 -6.52 -7.49
C HIS A 76 1.15 -5.87 -7.38
N LEU A 77 1.52 -5.42 -6.18
CA LEU A 77 2.84 -4.86 -5.94
C LEU A 77 3.95 -5.87 -6.23
N GLN A 78 3.79 -7.14 -5.83
CA GLN A 78 4.70 -8.23 -6.19
C GLN A 78 4.83 -8.45 -7.70
N THR A 79 3.75 -8.20 -8.44
CA THR A 79 3.71 -8.40 -9.90
C THR A 79 4.37 -7.24 -10.64
N ILE A 80 4.14 -6.00 -10.16
CA ILE A 80 4.69 -4.77 -10.75
C ILE A 80 6.17 -4.62 -10.37
N ASP A 81 6.48 -4.78 -9.09
CA ASP A 81 7.83 -4.63 -8.55
C ASP A 81 8.08 -5.64 -7.41
N PRO A 82 8.60 -6.84 -7.74
CA PRO A 82 8.92 -7.86 -6.75
C PRO A 82 10.03 -7.40 -5.80
N THR A 83 10.92 -6.50 -6.22
CA THR A 83 12.02 -5.98 -5.40
C THR A 83 11.46 -5.08 -4.31
N LEU A 84 10.62 -4.13 -4.68
CA LEU A 84 9.95 -3.20 -3.78
C LEU A 84 8.98 -3.96 -2.86
N SER A 85 8.26 -4.95 -3.37
CA SER A 85 7.44 -5.82 -2.52
C SER A 85 8.28 -6.64 -1.54
N SER A 86 9.45 -7.13 -1.93
CA SER A 86 10.33 -7.88 -1.03
C SER A 86 10.88 -6.95 0.06
N GLU A 87 11.34 -5.77 -0.31
CA GLU A 87 11.80 -4.76 0.66
C GLU A 87 10.69 -4.29 1.61
N LEU A 88 9.46 -4.19 1.12
CA LEU A 88 8.31 -3.97 1.99
C LEU A 88 8.10 -5.19 2.88
N HIS A 89 8.03 -6.41 2.38
CA HIS A 89 7.92 -7.58 3.25
C HIS A 89 9.03 -7.64 4.31
N LEU A 90 10.27 -7.28 3.97
CA LEU A 90 11.40 -7.19 4.90
C LEU A 90 11.25 -6.04 5.91
N SER A 91 10.62 -4.93 5.51
CA SER A 91 10.27 -3.80 6.40
C SER A 91 8.95 -4.02 7.18
N PHE A 92 8.22 -5.08 6.83
CA PHE A 92 6.99 -5.55 7.46
C PHE A 92 7.22 -6.81 8.31
N GLU A 93 8.40 -7.43 8.23
CA GLU A 93 8.90 -8.38 9.20
C GLU A 93 9.53 -7.61 10.36
N PRO A 94 8.84 -7.41 11.49
CA PRO A 94 9.58 -7.31 12.73
C PRO A 94 10.27 -8.67 12.87
N SER A 95 11.60 -8.64 12.93
CA SER A 95 12.46 -9.76 13.29
C SER A 95 11.65 -10.89 13.93
N ILE A 96 11.38 -11.96 13.16
CA ILE A 96 10.88 -13.26 13.63
C ILE A 96 9.77 -13.17 14.70
N ASN A 97 8.50 -12.92 14.31
CA ASN A 97 7.27 -13.57 14.85
C ASN A 97 5.95 -12.77 14.62
N GLY A 98 5.67 -12.27 13.40
CA GLY A 98 4.64 -11.23 13.21
C GLY A 98 3.59 -11.42 12.12
N ARG A 99 2.99 -12.61 11.90
CA ARG A 99 1.82 -12.79 11.01
C ARG A 99 0.54 -12.10 11.55
N ARG A 100 0.52 -10.77 11.65
CA ARG A 100 -0.62 -10.03 12.22
C ARG A 100 -0.93 -8.74 11.46
N TRP A 101 -0.89 -8.80 10.13
CA TRP A 101 -1.38 -7.72 9.27
C TRP A 101 -2.76 -8.00 8.64
N MET A 102 -3.36 -9.17 8.86
CA MET A 102 -4.63 -9.56 8.22
C MET A 102 -5.85 -9.72 9.16
N ASP A 103 -5.69 -9.62 10.48
CA ASP A 103 -6.76 -9.90 11.46
C ASP A 103 -7.25 -8.68 12.28
N ARG A 104 -7.35 -7.49 11.68
CA ARG A 104 -8.13 -6.43 12.34
C ARG A 104 -8.67 -5.38 11.39
#